data_AF-A0A2T3LF72-F1
#
_entry.id   AF-A0A2T3LF72-F1
#
_cell.length_a   1.000
_cell.length_b   1.000
_cell.length_c   1.000
_cell.angle_alpha   90.00
_cell.angle_beta   90.00
_cell.angle_gamma   90.00
#
_symmetry.space_group_name_H-M   'P 1'
#
loop_
_entity.id
_entity.type
_entity.pdbx_description
1 polymer ?
#
loop_
_entity_poly.entity_id
_entity_poly.type
_entity_poly.pdbx_seq_one_letter_code
_entity_poly.pdbx_strand_id
1 'polypeptide(L)'
;MITVFPYLIAQNLLELFGVDFQRIYNERGGMQREQLKVISKYKVLTGAKSNAYKTIRRLDKSKNKQSIDFAANLKNTMAGTISNEVMDSLANSKKADEIMVKWLPSSATEHRVNHALQYGKTMSIKKARKLGLGVDYGCQCGMQIISGDKHIQNELKKINRGK
;
A
#
# COMPACT_ATOMS: atom_id res chain seq x y z
N MET A 1 -17.72 -12.48 -7.57
CA MET A 1 -17.10 -12.20 -6.26
C MET A 1 -15.71 -11.65 -6.51
N ILE A 2 -15.43 -10.42 -6.10
CA ILE A 2 -14.15 -9.75 -6.34
C ILE A 2 -13.21 -10.01 -5.17
N THR A 3 -11.92 -10.21 -5.45
CA THR A 3 -10.87 -10.24 -4.43
C THR A 3 -9.96 -9.04 -4.61
N VAL A 4 -9.70 -8.34 -3.52
CA VAL A 4 -8.87 -7.13 -3.49
C VAL A 4 -7.66 -7.41 -2.62
N PHE A 5 -6.48 -7.17 -3.18
CA PHE A 5 -5.20 -7.18 -2.45
C PHE A 5 -4.64 -5.76 -2.48
N PRO A 6 -4.88 -4.93 -1.44
CA PRO A 6 -4.49 -3.53 -1.41
C PRO A 6 -3.00 -3.31 -1.73
N TYR A 7 -2.13 -4.17 -1.19
CA TYR A 7 -0.70 -4.11 -1.45
C TYR A 7 -0.34 -4.46 -2.91
N LEU A 8 -1.01 -5.44 -3.53
CA LEU A 8 -0.79 -5.75 -4.95
C LEU A 8 -1.27 -4.61 -5.85
N ILE A 9 -2.40 -3.99 -5.52
CA ILE A 9 -2.89 -2.79 -6.22
C ILE A 9 -1.85 -1.67 -6.12
N ALA A 10 -1.30 -1.44 -4.94
CA ALA A 10 -0.24 -0.46 -4.73
C ALA A 10 1.02 -0.75 -5.56
N GLN A 11 1.45 -2.02 -5.64
CA GLN A 11 2.57 -2.43 -6.48
C GLN A 11 2.30 -2.17 -7.96
N ASN A 12 1.13 -2.59 -8.45
CA ASN A 12 0.74 -2.39 -9.85
C ASN A 12 0.65 -0.90 -10.21
N LEU A 13 0.22 -0.04 -9.28
CA LEU A 13 0.21 1.41 -9.48
C LEU A 13 1.62 1.97 -9.60
N LEU A 14 2.53 1.57 -8.71
CA LEU A 14 3.92 2.02 -8.76
C LEU A 14 4.61 1.59 -10.07
N GLU A 15 4.33 0.36 -10.52
CA GLU A 15 4.81 -0.15 -11.81
C GLU A 15 4.19 0.60 -13.00
N LEU A 16 2.88 0.80 -13.01
CA LEU A 16 2.17 1.57 -14.05
C LEU A 16 2.69 3.00 -14.16
N PHE A 17 3.07 3.60 -13.04
CA PHE A 17 3.66 4.94 -13.01
C PHE A 17 5.15 4.96 -13.38
N GLY A 18 5.78 3.81 -13.59
CA GLY A 18 7.19 3.71 -13.99
C GLY A 18 8.17 4.02 -12.86
N VAL A 19 7.79 3.74 -11.61
CA VAL A 19 8.69 3.90 -10.46
C VAL A 19 9.74 2.79 -10.48
N ASP A 20 11.00 3.16 -10.61
CA ASP A 20 12.13 2.23 -10.57
C ASP A 20 12.77 2.27 -9.18
N PHE A 21 12.50 1.25 -8.37
CA PHE A 21 13.01 1.16 -7.00
C PHE A 21 14.51 0.92 -6.91
N GLN A 22 15.13 0.30 -7.93
CA GLN A 22 16.57 0.09 -7.95
C GLN A 22 17.30 1.41 -8.21
N ARG A 23 16.69 2.27 -9.02
CA ARG A 23 17.25 3.58 -9.37
C ARG A 23 16.76 4.72 -8.49
N ILE A 24 15.79 4.50 -7.60
CA ILE A 24 15.16 5.61 -6.88
C ILE A 24 16.16 6.35 -5.98
N TYR A 25 17.09 5.63 -5.35
CA TYR A 25 18.12 6.19 -4.47
C TYR A 25 19.28 6.79 -5.28
N ASN A 26 19.79 7.94 -4.84
CA ASN A 26 21.01 8.54 -5.35
C ASN A 26 22.12 8.54 -4.28
N GLU A 27 23.37 8.69 -4.71
CA GLU A 27 24.57 8.66 -3.86
C GLU A 27 24.56 9.70 -2.72
N ARG A 28 23.71 10.73 -2.79
CA ARG A 28 23.59 11.79 -1.78
C ARG A 28 22.48 11.53 -0.76
N GLY A 29 21.96 10.32 -0.64
CA GLY A 29 20.92 10.02 0.33
C GLY A 29 19.53 10.54 -0.06
N GLY A 30 19.27 10.76 -1.36
CA GLY A 30 18.03 11.34 -1.86
C GLY A 30 17.38 10.53 -2.98
N MET A 31 16.21 10.98 -3.43
CA MET A 31 15.58 10.42 -4.64
C MET A 31 16.13 11.07 -5.91
N GLN A 32 16.28 10.28 -6.98
CA GLN A 32 16.67 10.81 -8.29
C GLN A 32 15.65 11.82 -8.84
N ARG A 33 16.14 12.85 -9.54
CA ARG A 33 15.30 13.95 -10.07
C ARG A 33 14.22 13.47 -11.02
N GLU A 34 14.51 12.49 -11.88
CA GLU A 34 13.52 11.95 -12.82
C GLU A 34 12.41 11.17 -12.09
N GLN A 35 12.75 10.39 -11.06
CA GLN A 35 11.76 9.70 -10.22
C GLN A 35 10.87 10.70 -9.47
N LEU A 36 11.43 11.83 -9.03
CA LEU A 36 10.64 12.90 -8.40
C LEU A 36 9.60 13.51 -9.35
N LYS A 37 9.94 13.71 -10.63
CA LYS A 37 8.99 14.22 -11.63
C LYS A 37 7.80 13.27 -11.80
N VAL A 38 8.08 11.98 -11.91
CA VAL A 38 7.06 10.92 -12.00
C VAL A 38 6.15 10.93 -10.78
N ILE A 39 6.74 10.86 -9.58
CA ILE A 39 6.00 10.81 -8.32
C ILE A 39 5.16 12.07 -8.11
N SER A 40 5.71 13.25 -8.40
CA SER A 40 5.00 14.52 -8.25
C SER A 40 3.87 14.74 -9.26
N LYS A 41 3.79 13.96 -10.34
CA LYS A 41 2.70 14.01 -11.31
C LYS A 41 1.40 13.41 -10.78
N TYR A 42 1.48 12.48 -9.83
CA TYR A 42 0.33 11.71 -9.36
C TYR A 42 0.05 11.96 -7.87
N LYS A 43 -1.13 12.52 -7.58
CA LYS A 43 -1.50 12.93 -6.22
C LYS A 43 -1.42 11.76 -5.22
N VAL A 44 -1.89 10.58 -5.63
CA VAL A 44 -1.85 9.34 -4.83
C VAL A 44 -0.45 8.93 -4.37
N LEU A 45 0.60 9.36 -5.08
CA LEU A 45 1.99 9.05 -4.72
C LEU A 45 2.63 10.09 -3.77
N THR A 46 1.95 11.20 -3.46
CA THR A 46 2.54 12.29 -2.67
C THR A 46 2.86 11.86 -1.24
N GLY A 47 1.97 11.09 -0.60
CA GLY A 47 2.23 10.51 0.71
C GLY A 47 3.39 9.50 0.66
N ALA A 48 3.41 8.65 -0.36
CA ALA A 48 4.47 7.67 -0.59
C ALA A 48 5.84 8.36 -0.79
N LYS A 49 5.90 9.51 -1.46
CA LYS A 49 7.10 10.34 -1.62
C LYS A 49 7.71 10.74 -0.28
N SER A 50 6.89 11.28 0.62
CA SER A 50 7.34 11.77 1.93
C SER A 50 7.90 10.63 2.77
N ASN A 51 7.20 9.50 2.80
CA ASN A 51 7.64 8.31 3.52
C ASN A 51 8.89 7.68 2.89
N ALA A 52 9.00 7.66 1.55
CA ALA A 52 10.21 7.22 0.87
C ALA A 52 11.43 8.05 1.30
N TYR A 53 11.33 9.38 1.35
CA TYR A 53 12.43 10.23 1.84
C TYR A 53 12.83 9.93 3.29
N LYS A 54 11.84 9.74 4.17
CA LYS A 54 12.11 9.37 5.58
C LYS A 54 12.82 8.02 5.64
N THR A 55 12.37 7.04 4.86
CA THR A 55 13.01 5.73 4.76
C THR A 55 14.43 5.86 4.24
N ILE A 56 14.68 6.58 3.14
CA ILE A 56 16.03 6.80 2.62
C ILE A 56 16.94 7.38 3.70
N ARG A 57 16.54 8.47 4.36
CA ARG A 57 17.33 9.10 5.43
C ARG A 57 17.60 8.16 6.60
N ARG A 58 16.64 7.33 6.97
CA ARG A 58 16.81 6.33 8.04
C ARG A 58 17.82 5.26 7.64
N LEU A 59 17.69 4.70 6.44
CA LEU A 59 18.58 3.65 5.94
C LEU A 59 20.01 4.17 5.73
N ASP A 60 20.16 5.42 5.26
CA ASP A 60 21.45 6.07 5.05
C ASP A 60 22.24 6.24 6.36
N LYS A 61 21.54 6.48 7.48
CA LYS A 61 22.11 6.56 8.83
C LYS A 61 22.35 5.19 9.48
N SER A 62 21.98 4.09 8.83
CA SER A 62 22.15 2.76 9.40
C SER A 62 23.63 2.37 9.45
N LYS A 63 24.07 1.82 10.58
CA LYS A 63 25.43 1.27 10.72
C LYS A 63 25.70 0.09 9.78
N ASN A 64 24.64 -0.58 9.32
CA ASN A 64 24.70 -1.75 8.43
C ASN A 64 24.22 -1.43 7.01
N LYS A 65 24.42 -0.19 6.53
CA LYS A 65 23.94 0.28 5.22
C LYS A 65 24.29 -0.66 4.05
N GLN A 66 25.48 -1.27 4.08
CA GLN A 66 25.99 -2.14 3.02
C GLN A 66 25.21 -3.46 2.88
N SER A 67 24.54 -3.92 3.94
CA SER A 67 23.78 -5.17 3.94
C SER A 67 22.27 -4.95 3.80
N ILE A 68 21.83 -3.70 3.59
CA ILE A 68 20.42 -3.34 3.49
C ILE A 68 20.02 -3.29 2.02
N ASP A 69 18.95 -4.00 1.68
CA ASP A 69 18.27 -3.81 0.41
C ASP A 69 17.42 -2.52 0.45
N PHE A 70 17.99 -1.43 -0.05
CA PHE A 70 17.30 -0.13 -0.14
C PHE A 70 16.07 -0.22 -1.04
N ALA A 71 16.17 -0.89 -2.18
CA ALA A 71 15.09 -0.98 -3.15
C ALA A 71 13.88 -1.71 -2.55
N ALA A 72 14.08 -2.84 -1.89
CA ALA A 72 13.02 -3.58 -1.22
C ALA A 72 12.37 -2.76 -0.09
N ASN A 73 13.15 -2.05 0.72
CA ASN A 73 12.63 -1.20 1.79
C ASN A 73 11.81 -0.02 1.25
N LEU A 74 12.25 0.59 0.15
CA LEU A 74 11.53 1.69 -0.49
C LEU A 74 10.26 1.20 -1.17
N LYS A 75 10.33 0.06 -1.87
CA LYS A 75 9.16 -0.62 -2.42
C LYS A 75 8.12 -0.90 -1.35
N ASN A 76 8.51 -1.52 -0.24
CA ASN A 76 7.59 -1.83 0.87
C ASN A 76 7.02 -0.57 1.53
N THR A 77 7.84 0.48 1.67
CA THR A 77 7.40 1.76 2.24
C THR A 77 6.35 2.43 1.34
N MET A 78 6.64 2.54 0.04
CA MET A 78 5.77 3.21 -0.92
C MET A 78 4.49 2.40 -1.15
N ALA A 79 4.61 1.08 -1.35
CA ALA A 79 3.47 0.19 -1.52
C ALA A 79 2.60 0.15 -0.26
N GLY A 80 3.19 0.08 0.92
CA GLY A 80 2.45 0.15 2.19
C GLY A 80 1.70 1.47 2.37
N THR A 81 2.32 2.60 2.01
CA THR A 81 1.65 3.92 2.07
C THR A 81 0.46 3.98 1.13
N ILE A 82 0.61 3.52 -0.12
CA ILE A 82 -0.51 3.51 -1.08
C ILE A 82 -1.58 2.49 -0.69
N SER A 83 -1.19 1.33 -0.18
CA SER A 83 -2.11 0.31 0.35
C SER A 83 -2.97 0.89 1.48
N ASN A 84 -2.36 1.67 2.38
CA ASN A 84 -3.07 2.39 3.42
C ASN A 84 -4.08 3.38 2.82
N GLU A 85 -3.68 4.14 1.81
CA GLU A 85 -4.57 5.09 1.12
C GLU A 85 -5.74 4.40 0.40
N VAL A 86 -5.50 3.22 -0.19
CA VAL A 86 -6.55 2.37 -0.77
C VAL A 86 -7.55 1.97 0.31
N MET A 87 -7.06 1.47 1.45
CA MET A 87 -7.92 1.08 2.57
C MET A 87 -8.69 2.27 3.16
N ASP A 88 -8.06 3.43 3.28
CA ASP A 88 -8.70 4.66 3.74
C ASP A 88 -9.76 5.16 2.77
N SER A 89 -9.49 5.14 1.46
CA SER A 89 -10.47 5.52 0.44
C SER A 89 -11.70 4.62 0.49
N LEU A 90 -11.51 3.32 0.67
CA LEU A 90 -12.61 2.36 0.77
C LEU A 90 -13.41 2.55 2.08
N ALA A 91 -12.72 2.67 3.21
CA ALA A 91 -13.34 2.77 4.54
C ALA A 91 -14.03 4.12 4.81
N ASN A 92 -13.57 5.20 4.18
CA ASN A 92 -14.14 6.54 4.32
C ASN A 92 -15.13 6.90 3.20
N SER A 93 -15.38 5.98 2.25
CA SER A 93 -16.39 6.19 1.22
C SER A 93 -17.79 6.35 1.84
N LYS A 94 -18.66 7.14 1.20
CA LYS A 94 -20.05 7.38 1.67
C LYS A 94 -20.86 6.10 1.91
N LYS A 95 -20.47 5.01 1.24
CA LYS A 95 -21.15 3.71 1.27
C LYS A 95 -20.30 2.61 1.90
N ALA A 96 -19.28 2.99 2.69
CA ALA A 96 -18.42 2.03 3.35
C ALA A 96 -19.19 1.08 4.29
N ASP A 97 -20.34 1.49 4.83
CA ASP A 97 -21.20 0.62 5.66
C ASP A 97 -21.87 -0.50 4.85
N GLU A 98 -22.01 -0.35 3.53
CA GLU A 98 -22.58 -1.37 2.63
C GLU A 98 -21.53 -2.40 2.15
N ILE A 99 -20.24 -2.15 2.45
CA ILE A 99 -19.12 -2.98 2.01
C ILE A 99 -18.77 -4.00 3.09
N MET A 100 -19.17 -5.25 2.85
CA MET A 100 -18.79 -6.39 3.68
C MET A 100 -17.67 -7.17 3.01
N VAL A 101 -16.65 -7.52 3.79
CA VAL A 101 -15.48 -8.24 3.32
C VAL A 101 -15.19 -9.46 4.18
N LYS A 102 -14.72 -10.53 3.55
CA LYS A 102 -14.10 -11.67 4.22
C LYS A 102 -12.59 -11.50 4.16
N TRP A 103 -11.93 -11.47 5.30
CA TRP A 103 -10.49 -11.25 5.38
C TRP A 103 -9.72 -12.51 4.97
N LEU A 104 -8.73 -12.37 4.09
CA LEU A 104 -7.97 -13.49 3.53
C LEU A 104 -6.54 -13.52 4.07
N PRO A 105 -5.89 -14.71 4.05
CA PRO A 105 -4.49 -14.85 4.43
C PRO A 105 -3.54 -13.91 3.67
N SER A 106 -2.47 -13.51 4.35
CA SER A 106 -1.33 -12.79 3.74
C SER A 106 -0.47 -13.73 2.91
N SER A 107 0.02 -13.26 1.77
CA SER A 107 1.11 -13.91 1.02
C SER A 107 2.51 -13.51 1.52
N ALA A 108 2.61 -12.59 2.48
CA ALA A 108 3.89 -12.20 3.07
C ALA A 108 4.51 -13.36 3.85
N THR A 109 5.83 -13.51 3.77
CA THR A 109 6.61 -14.50 4.52
C THR A 109 6.56 -14.26 6.03
N GLU A 110 6.46 -12.99 6.46
CA GLU A 110 6.29 -12.64 7.87
C GLU A 110 4.84 -12.83 8.33
N HIS A 111 4.64 -13.68 9.33
CA HIS A 111 3.34 -13.86 9.97
C HIS A 111 3.01 -12.69 10.90
N ARG A 112 1.84 -12.07 10.69
CA ARG A 112 1.26 -11.07 11.59
C ARG A 112 0.16 -11.73 12.42
N VAL A 113 0.47 -12.04 13.69
CA VAL A 113 -0.45 -12.75 14.60
C VAL A 113 -1.83 -12.10 14.66
N ASN A 114 -1.87 -10.76 14.82
CA ASN A 114 -3.12 -10.02 14.92
C ASN A 114 -3.99 -10.11 13.64
N HIS A 115 -3.36 -10.21 12.46
CA HIS A 115 -4.09 -10.39 11.20
C HIS A 115 -4.57 -11.82 11.05
N ALA A 116 -3.75 -12.79 11.48
CA ALA A 116 -4.10 -14.20 11.42
C ALA A 116 -5.36 -14.54 12.21
N LEU A 117 -5.56 -13.88 13.36
CA LEU A 117 -6.78 -14.00 14.18
C LEU A 117 -8.06 -13.55 13.45
N GLN A 118 -7.94 -12.82 12.33
CA GLN A 118 -9.08 -12.33 11.55
C GLN A 118 -9.31 -13.10 10.26
N TYR A 119 -8.42 -14.02 9.86
CA TYR A 119 -8.59 -14.77 8.61
C TYR A 119 -9.90 -15.56 8.58
N GLY A 120 -10.57 -15.52 7.43
CA GLY A 120 -11.87 -16.16 7.21
C GLY A 120 -13.06 -15.43 7.82
N LYS A 121 -12.85 -14.43 8.69
CA LYS A 121 -13.94 -13.66 9.31
C LYS A 121 -14.51 -12.63 8.34
N THR A 122 -15.82 -12.48 8.40
CA THR A 122 -16.55 -11.45 7.65
C THR A 122 -16.78 -10.22 8.53
N MET A 123 -16.55 -9.03 7.99
CA MET A 123 -16.73 -7.76 8.68
C MET A 123 -16.96 -6.62 7.69
N SER A 124 -17.43 -5.47 8.18
CA SER A 124 -17.45 -4.26 7.35
C SER A 124 -16.05 -3.75 7.07
N ILE A 125 -15.85 -3.08 5.93
CA ILE A 125 -14.55 -2.49 5.58
C ILE A 125 -14.07 -1.47 6.63
N LYS A 126 -14.99 -0.72 7.27
CA LYS A 126 -14.67 0.19 8.38
C LYS A 126 -14.08 -0.55 9.58
N LYS A 127 -14.66 -1.70 9.94
CA LYS A 127 -14.16 -2.52 11.05
C LYS A 127 -12.78 -3.11 10.71
N ALA A 128 -12.59 -3.59 9.47
CA ALA A 128 -11.30 -4.07 9.01
C ALA A 128 -10.22 -2.98 9.14
N ARG A 129 -10.52 -1.75 8.69
CA ARG A 129 -9.62 -0.60 8.82
C ARG A 129 -9.28 -0.27 10.26
N LYS A 130 -10.29 -0.23 11.15
CA LYS A 130 -10.09 0.03 12.59
C LYS A 130 -9.19 -1.02 13.27
N LEU A 131 -9.21 -2.25 12.78
CA LEU A 131 -8.37 -3.36 13.27
C LEU A 131 -6.95 -3.36 12.70
N GLY A 132 -6.58 -2.37 11.87
CA GLY A 132 -5.24 -2.31 11.25
C GLY A 132 -5.06 -3.28 10.08
N LEU A 133 -6.14 -3.87 9.58
CA LEU A 133 -6.06 -4.87 8.51
C LEU A 133 -5.68 -4.19 7.17
N GLY A 134 -4.63 -4.71 6.52
CA GLY A 134 -4.20 -4.27 5.18
C GLY A 134 -3.37 -2.99 5.13
N VAL A 135 -2.98 -2.45 6.28
CA VAL A 135 -2.29 -1.15 6.39
C VAL A 135 -0.91 -1.21 7.02
N ASP A 136 -0.57 -2.33 7.67
CA ASP A 136 0.74 -2.54 8.25
C ASP A 136 1.85 -2.65 7.20
N TYR A 137 3.06 -2.25 7.58
CA TYR A 137 4.24 -2.33 6.72
C TYR A 137 4.50 -3.77 6.24
N GLY A 138 4.59 -3.94 4.91
CA GLY A 138 4.80 -5.24 4.28
C GLY A 138 3.61 -6.20 4.36
N CYS A 139 2.45 -5.75 4.84
CA CYS A 139 1.23 -6.55 4.85
C CYS A 139 0.76 -6.84 3.42
N GLN A 140 0.53 -8.13 3.11
CA GLN A 140 0.03 -8.58 1.81
C GLN A 140 -1.29 -9.36 1.95
N CYS A 141 -2.07 -9.06 2.99
CA CYS A 141 -3.40 -9.65 3.16
C CYS A 141 -4.34 -9.25 2.02
N GLY A 142 -5.20 -10.19 1.64
CA GLY A 142 -6.32 -9.94 0.72
C GLY A 142 -7.63 -9.79 1.46
N MET A 143 -8.65 -9.37 0.72
CA MET A 143 -10.04 -9.39 1.16
C MET A 143 -10.95 -9.79 0.01
N GLN A 144 -11.86 -10.72 0.28
CA GLN A 144 -12.92 -11.09 -0.64
C GLN A 144 -14.14 -10.21 -0.35
N ILE A 145 -14.69 -9.61 -1.39
CA ILE A 145 -15.83 -8.71 -1.28
C ILE A 145 -17.10 -9.55 -1.28
N ILE A 146 -17.86 -9.46 -0.19
CA ILE A 146 -19.12 -10.19 0.02
C ILE A 146 -20.30 -9.31 -0.44
N SER A 147 -20.24 -8.01 -0.22
CA SER A 147 -21.22 -7.02 -0.70
C SER A 147 -20.57 -5.69 -1.03
N GLY A 148 -21.23 -4.88 -1.87
CA GLY A 148 -20.74 -3.55 -2.24
C GLY A 148 -19.78 -3.50 -3.42
N ASP A 149 -19.74 -4.55 -4.26
CA ASP A 149 -18.83 -4.69 -5.43
C ASP A 149 -18.80 -3.44 -6.33
N LYS A 150 -19.96 -2.87 -6.66
CA LYS A 150 -20.06 -1.66 -7.50
C LYS A 150 -19.36 -0.46 -6.86
N HIS A 151 -19.42 -0.33 -5.54
CA HIS A 151 -18.81 0.79 -4.81
C HIS A 151 -17.29 0.67 -4.78
N ILE A 152 -16.78 -0.54 -4.50
CA ILE A 152 -15.35 -0.81 -4.55
C ILE A 152 -14.78 -0.53 -5.94
N GLN A 153 -15.42 -1.02 -6.99
CA GLN A 153 -14.95 -0.78 -8.36
C GLN A 153 -14.87 0.72 -8.71
N ASN A 154 -15.80 1.53 -8.21
CA ASN A 154 -15.77 2.97 -8.42
C ASN A 154 -14.62 3.65 -7.69
N GLU A 155 -14.34 3.27 -6.44
CA GLU A 155 -13.20 3.82 -5.70
C GLU A 155 -11.86 3.38 -6.31
N LEU A 156 -11.71 2.10 -6.66
CA LEU A 156 -10.50 1.59 -7.33
C LEU A 156 -10.22 2.30 -8.67
N LYS A 157 -11.26 2.63 -9.44
CA LYS A 157 -11.11 3.42 -10.68
C LYS A 157 -10.58 4.83 -10.43
N LYS A 158 -10.90 5.47 -9.30
CA LYS A 158 -10.36 6.80 -8.96
C LYS A 158 -8.86 6.71 -8.67
N ILE A 159 -8.49 5.72 -7.85
CA ILE A 159 -7.11 5.44 -7.47
C ILE A 159 -6.26 5.12 -8.72
N ASN A 160 -6.77 4.27 -9.62
CA ASN A 160 -6.08 3.92 -10.87
C ASN A 160 -5.88 5.09 -11.84
N ARG A 161 -6.67 6.16 -11.71
CA ARG A 161 -6.50 7.40 -12.48
C ARG A 161 -5.50 8.36 -11.84
N GLY A 162 -4.87 7.97 -10.72
CA GLY A 162 -3.97 8.81 -9.94
C GLY A 162 -4.64 10.02 -9.27
N LYS A 163 -5.97 9.98 -9.12
CA LYS A 163 -6.80 11.07 -8.58
C LYS A 163 -7.06 10.91 -7.08
#